data_AF-A0A135WGM8-F1
#
_entry.id   AF-A0A135WGM8-F1
#
_cell.length_a   1.000
_cell.length_b   1.000
_cell.length_c   1.000
_cell.angle_alpha   90.00
_cell.angle_beta   90.00
_cell.angle_gamma   90.00
#
_symmetry.space_group_name_H-M   'P 1'
#
loop_
_entity.id
_entity.type
_entity.pdbx_description
1 polymer ?
#
loop_
_entity_poly.entity_id
_entity_poly.type
_entity_poly.pdbx_seq_one_letter_code
_entity_poly.pdbx_strand_id
1 'polypeptide(L)'
;MRQIGRMALTAFICFVSLILFTNSAKAYTYNDVNYQHWAYEDIQFIAKHGVIRGFSDGSFMPNASITRKDAAVMMTRALDLNKPKSVSVEIADIHEQTPNYNEITIAVEEGWLSLQDGQFNGSAPLTRDEMSKMLATAYSYEGKQTSVFEDVPKSDPYYLYIDGIAMHGVTTGYNDGTFRPNDHVTRAQFSAFLSRVYQKPVAYEVKSAGQTMAIVPSVEDALEKVKEYPDGTIHPQSNKFVSYPQTIATADKTNLNSGVLIYNGYKEATPGSFDPYMRYEAEDGTVHEMFDTFIILGLRYNEEGNKFIDGAENEANYEDWNNYIKRTFAENGALHKLNESALSNDREVDIYVSIPYPKRNGDIITLDGQEQVNNVYNRYDLANWYISKVLRELDKASYSNLNFKGFYWLSETVRTVEDEVLISSISSLMKRHNLYLIYSPHATSTNFYKWQNYGFDAAFLQPNAFRTGTPNKEERLHRAFLNAQIYGTGITMEIDSYGIGHADEGRGVEEFNLYMDFAKRYGLNEKGMMFYQGTNVVERMATYDHPVFKRWYDQLNETFFSEK
;
A
#
# COMPACT_ATOMS: atom_id res chain seq x y z
N MET A 1 72.97 9.63 31.72
CA MET A 1 72.81 9.56 30.25
C MET A 1 71.64 8.63 29.95
N ARG A 2 70.67 9.07 29.14
CA ARG A 2 69.51 8.32 28.58
C ARG A 2 68.40 7.95 29.56
N GLN A 3 67.11 8.01 29.23
CA GLN A 3 66.32 8.76 28.25
C GLN A 3 64.85 8.50 28.66
N ILE A 4 64.03 9.53 28.78
CA ILE A 4 62.61 9.43 29.10
C ILE A 4 61.87 8.92 27.85
N GLY A 5 61.32 7.71 27.92
CA GLY A 5 60.50 7.11 26.86
C GLY A 5 59.01 7.33 27.13
N ARG A 6 58.39 8.18 26.32
CA ARG A 6 56.93 8.39 26.24
C ARG A 6 56.23 7.09 25.80
N MET A 7 55.26 6.62 26.58
CA MET A 7 54.24 5.67 26.11
C MET A 7 53.30 6.41 25.15
N ALA A 8 53.37 6.09 23.87
CA ALA A 8 52.34 6.40 22.90
C ALA A 8 51.35 5.22 22.86
N LEU A 9 50.15 5.43 23.38
CA LEU A 9 49.03 4.50 23.27
C LEU A 9 48.47 4.62 21.85
N THR A 10 48.80 3.66 20.99
CA THR A 10 48.25 3.60 19.63
C THR A 10 46.87 2.95 19.72
N ALA A 11 45.81 3.77 19.62
CA ALA A 11 44.44 3.28 19.50
C ALA A 11 44.25 2.64 18.11
N PHE A 12 44.07 1.32 18.09
CA PHE A 12 43.72 0.57 16.89
C PHE A 12 42.22 0.74 16.63
N ILE A 13 41.84 1.75 15.85
CA ILE A 13 40.47 1.92 15.37
C ILE A 13 40.25 0.88 14.28
N CYS A 14 39.57 -0.22 14.62
CA CYS A 14 39.02 -1.15 13.64
C CYS A 14 37.89 -0.46 12.87
N PHE A 15 38.24 0.12 11.73
CA PHE A 15 37.27 0.52 10.70
C PHE A 15 36.71 -0.77 10.08
N VAL A 16 35.62 -1.31 10.66
CA VAL A 16 34.79 -2.28 9.95
C VAL A 16 34.03 -1.49 8.90
N SER A 17 34.63 -1.38 7.72
CA SER A 17 33.93 -0.93 6.52
C SER A 17 32.82 -1.92 6.23
N LEU A 18 31.61 -1.61 6.69
CA LEU A 18 30.39 -2.29 6.28
C LEU A 18 30.20 -1.96 4.80
N ILE A 19 30.80 -2.77 3.93
CA ILE A 19 30.53 -2.73 2.49
C ILE A 19 29.10 -3.24 2.33
N LEU A 20 28.15 -2.30 2.32
CA LEU A 20 26.82 -2.54 1.81
C LEU A 20 26.99 -2.90 0.33
N PHE A 21 26.99 -4.19 0.02
CA PHE A 21 26.80 -4.65 -1.34
C PHE A 21 25.38 -4.25 -1.74
N THR A 22 25.23 -3.07 -2.32
CA THR A 22 24.08 -2.76 -3.16
C THR A 22 24.21 -3.62 -4.41
N ASN A 23 23.75 -4.87 -4.33
CA ASN A 23 23.42 -5.61 -5.53
C ASN A 23 22.23 -4.88 -6.16
N SER A 24 22.53 -3.88 -7.00
CA SER A 24 21.55 -3.39 -7.97
C SER A 24 21.30 -4.57 -8.89
N ALA A 25 20.21 -5.30 -8.65
CA ALA A 25 19.82 -6.42 -9.48
C ALA A 25 19.64 -5.90 -10.90
N LYS A 26 20.58 -6.24 -11.79
CA LYS A 26 20.53 -5.83 -13.19
C LYS A 26 19.25 -6.42 -13.79
N ALA A 27 18.37 -5.56 -14.32
CA ALA A 27 17.17 -5.97 -15.01
C ALA A 27 17.52 -6.96 -16.14
N TYR A 28 16.70 -7.99 -16.35
CA TYR A 28 16.92 -8.91 -17.47
C TYR A 28 16.60 -8.16 -18.76
N THR A 29 17.61 -7.94 -19.59
CA THR A 29 17.42 -7.20 -20.85
C THR A 29 17.11 -8.18 -21.97
N TYR A 30 15.92 -8.04 -22.57
CA TYR A 30 15.53 -8.72 -23.80
C TYR A 30 15.53 -7.73 -24.96
N ASN A 31 16.02 -8.14 -26.12
CA ASN A 31 16.16 -7.25 -27.28
C ASN A 31 14.81 -6.81 -27.88
N ASP A 32 13.73 -7.52 -27.57
CA ASP A 32 12.38 -7.37 -28.10
C ASP A 32 11.33 -7.02 -27.03
N VAL A 33 11.77 -6.71 -25.80
CA VAL A 33 10.90 -6.23 -24.71
C VAL A 33 11.55 -5.02 -24.05
N ASN A 34 11.03 -3.83 -24.34
CA ASN A 34 11.46 -2.58 -23.70
C ASN A 34 10.52 -2.16 -22.57
N TYR A 35 10.89 -1.12 -21.82
CA TYR A 35 10.14 -0.62 -20.67
C TYR A 35 8.71 -0.13 -20.97
N GLN A 36 8.38 0.13 -22.25
CA GLN A 36 7.04 0.54 -22.69
C GLN A 36 6.15 -0.66 -23.03
N HIS A 37 6.71 -1.88 -23.11
CA HIS A 37 5.93 -3.07 -23.37
C HIS A 37 4.98 -3.33 -22.19
N TRP A 38 3.70 -3.60 -22.46
CA TRP A 38 2.66 -3.70 -21.44
C TRP A 38 2.94 -4.76 -20.35
N ALA A 39 3.65 -5.84 -20.72
CA ALA A 39 4.05 -6.91 -19.81
C ALA A 39 5.47 -6.75 -19.26
N TYR A 40 6.13 -5.60 -19.45
CA TYR A 40 7.54 -5.45 -19.09
C TYR A 40 7.81 -5.77 -17.61
N GLU A 41 7.04 -5.20 -16.69
CA GLU A 41 7.22 -5.42 -15.26
C GLU A 41 6.97 -6.89 -14.87
N ASP A 42 5.91 -7.50 -15.41
CA ASP A 42 5.59 -8.90 -15.17
C ASP A 42 6.68 -9.85 -15.68
N ILE A 43 7.17 -9.61 -16.90
CA ILE A 43 8.26 -10.37 -17.52
C ILE A 43 9.53 -10.24 -16.67
N GLN A 44 9.86 -9.02 -16.23
CA GLN A 44 11.02 -8.77 -15.38
C GLN A 44 10.89 -9.48 -14.03
N PHE A 45 9.70 -9.44 -13.43
CA PHE A 45 9.43 -10.11 -12.16
C PHE A 45 9.68 -11.61 -12.27
N ILE A 46 9.06 -12.30 -13.23
CA ILE A 46 9.21 -13.75 -13.33
C ILE A 46 10.61 -14.17 -13.83
N ALA A 47 11.27 -13.35 -14.65
CA ALA A 47 12.64 -13.60 -15.11
C ALA A 47 13.66 -13.45 -13.96
N LYS A 48 13.50 -12.39 -13.14
CA LYS A 48 14.32 -12.15 -11.94
C LYS A 48 14.30 -13.34 -10.99
N HIS A 49 13.15 -14.00 -10.87
CA HIS A 49 12.95 -15.17 -10.02
C HIS A 49 13.28 -16.51 -10.70
N GLY A 50 13.82 -16.48 -11.93
CA GLY A 50 14.27 -17.67 -12.64
C GLY A 50 13.17 -18.58 -13.18
N VAL A 51 11.91 -18.11 -13.16
CA VAL A 51 10.74 -18.86 -13.65
C VAL A 51 10.81 -19.02 -15.17
N ILE A 52 11.14 -17.94 -15.87
CA ILE A 52 11.34 -17.93 -17.31
C ILE A 52 12.75 -17.47 -17.67
N ARG A 53 13.25 -17.94 -18.80
CA ARG A 53 14.45 -17.43 -19.46
C ARG A 53 14.10 -17.05 -20.90
N GLY A 54 14.78 -16.03 -21.42
CA GLY A 54 14.77 -15.73 -22.85
C GLY A 54 15.53 -16.79 -23.65
N PHE A 55 15.59 -16.57 -24.95
CA PHE A 55 16.32 -17.39 -25.88
C PHE A 55 17.81 -17.02 -25.90
N SER A 56 18.63 -17.91 -26.46
CA SER A 56 20.08 -17.72 -26.54
C SER A 56 20.51 -16.52 -27.37
N ASP A 57 19.64 -16.02 -28.25
CA ASP A 57 19.85 -14.81 -29.07
C ASP A 57 19.50 -13.50 -28.33
N GLY A 58 19.08 -13.59 -27.06
CA GLY A 58 18.69 -12.45 -26.24
C GLY A 58 17.24 -11.98 -26.46
N SER A 59 16.43 -12.70 -27.25
CA SER A 59 15.00 -12.41 -27.40
C SER A 59 14.17 -13.05 -26.28
N PHE A 60 12.99 -12.50 -26.02
CA PHE A 60 11.96 -13.08 -25.16
C PHE A 60 10.82 -13.71 -25.97
N MET A 61 10.56 -13.20 -27.18
CA MET A 61 9.44 -13.52 -28.07
C MET A 61 8.07 -13.32 -27.41
N PRO A 62 7.71 -12.09 -26.99
CA PRO A 62 6.51 -11.84 -26.17
C PRO A 62 5.19 -12.25 -26.84
N ASN A 63 5.13 -12.18 -28.17
CA ASN A 63 3.92 -12.47 -28.96
C ASN A 63 3.84 -13.93 -29.45
N ALA A 64 4.88 -14.73 -29.25
CA ALA A 64 4.82 -16.15 -29.60
C ALA A 64 3.90 -16.88 -28.62
N SER A 65 3.11 -17.83 -29.12
CA SER A 65 2.30 -18.71 -28.27
C SER A 65 3.21 -19.52 -27.34
N ILE A 66 2.82 -19.64 -26.08
CA ILE A 66 3.51 -20.55 -25.15
C ILE A 66 3.07 -21.99 -25.43
N THR A 67 4.02 -22.93 -25.35
CA THR A 67 3.71 -24.35 -25.48
C THR A 67 3.20 -24.93 -24.15
N ARG A 68 2.42 -26.01 -24.20
CA ARG A 68 1.97 -26.75 -23.01
C ARG A 68 3.15 -27.19 -22.13
N LYS A 69 4.24 -27.66 -22.74
CA LYS A 69 5.47 -28.02 -22.03
C LYS A 69 6.11 -26.82 -21.33
N ASP A 70 6.26 -25.69 -22.02
CA ASP A 70 6.90 -24.51 -21.43
C ASP A 70 6.06 -23.93 -20.28
N ALA A 71 4.73 -23.99 -20.39
CA ALA A 71 3.83 -23.62 -19.31
C ALA A 71 4.00 -24.53 -18.07
N ALA A 72 4.10 -25.85 -18.26
CA ALA A 72 4.40 -26.79 -17.19
C ALA A 72 5.75 -26.51 -16.52
N VAL A 73 6.79 -26.22 -17.30
CA VAL A 73 8.13 -25.85 -16.79
C VAL A 73 8.08 -24.56 -15.99
N MET A 74 7.36 -23.55 -16.47
CA MET A 74 7.22 -22.28 -15.74
C MET A 74 6.46 -22.48 -14.42
N MET A 75 5.35 -23.22 -14.43
CA MET A 75 4.54 -23.46 -13.24
C MET A 75 5.29 -24.29 -12.18
N THR A 76 5.98 -25.35 -12.58
CA THR A 76 6.79 -26.17 -11.65
C THR A 76 7.95 -25.39 -11.04
N ARG A 77 8.69 -24.61 -11.82
CA ARG A 77 9.72 -23.71 -11.27
C ARG A 77 9.15 -22.73 -10.27
N ALA A 78 7.97 -22.24 -10.56
CA ALA A 78 7.37 -21.20 -9.77
C ALA A 78 6.74 -21.76 -8.48
N LEU A 79 6.27 -23.01 -8.46
CA LEU A 79 5.88 -23.73 -7.23
C LEU A 79 7.03 -24.49 -6.55
N ASP A 80 8.25 -24.41 -7.09
CA ASP A 80 9.43 -25.17 -6.64
C ASP A 80 9.25 -26.69 -6.61
N LEU A 81 8.51 -27.22 -7.58
CA LEU A 81 8.24 -28.64 -7.73
C LEU A 81 9.24 -29.23 -8.73
N ASN A 82 10.07 -30.17 -8.26
CA ASN A 82 11.16 -30.75 -9.06
C ASN A 82 11.06 -32.27 -9.26
N LYS A 83 10.10 -32.92 -8.57
CA LYS A 83 9.88 -34.36 -8.63
C LYS A 83 8.37 -34.68 -8.61
N PRO A 84 7.90 -35.59 -9.48
CA PRO A 84 6.53 -36.09 -9.42
C PRO A 84 6.25 -36.87 -8.11
N LYS A 85 4.99 -36.87 -7.67
CA LYS A 85 4.52 -37.61 -6.50
C LYS A 85 4.41 -39.12 -6.80
N SER A 86 4.04 -39.51 -8.02
CA SER A 86 3.86 -40.92 -8.40
C SER A 86 4.10 -41.20 -9.89
N VAL A 87 5.19 -41.91 -10.23
CA VAL A 87 5.54 -42.30 -11.62
C VAL A 87 4.55 -43.29 -12.28
N SER A 88 3.37 -43.49 -11.72
CA SER A 88 2.34 -44.42 -12.23
C SER A 88 1.48 -43.85 -13.37
N VAL A 89 1.62 -42.58 -13.73
CA VAL A 89 0.87 -41.99 -14.83
C VAL A 89 1.54 -42.32 -16.16
N GLU A 90 0.93 -43.20 -16.95
CA GLU A 90 1.37 -43.47 -18.32
C GLU A 90 0.95 -42.31 -19.25
N ILE A 91 1.94 -41.68 -19.90
CA ILE A 91 1.76 -40.61 -20.87
C ILE A 91 2.36 -41.10 -22.20
N ALA A 92 1.53 -41.33 -23.21
CA ALA A 92 1.91 -42.11 -24.40
C ALA A 92 3.09 -41.53 -25.20
N ASP A 93 3.24 -40.21 -25.24
CA ASP A 93 4.29 -39.48 -25.98
C ASP A 93 5.49 -39.07 -25.10
N ILE A 94 5.51 -39.43 -23.81
CA ILE A 94 6.50 -38.97 -22.83
C ILE A 94 7.14 -40.16 -22.11
N HIS A 95 8.47 -40.16 -22.03
CA HIS A 95 9.29 -41.18 -21.34
C HIS A 95 10.42 -40.50 -20.54
N GLU A 96 11.10 -41.23 -19.65
CA GLU A 96 12.08 -40.65 -18.70
C GLU A 96 13.19 -39.80 -19.34
N GLN A 97 13.58 -40.11 -20.59
CA GLN A 97 14.61 -39.36 -21.34
C GLN A 97 14.03 -38.16 -22.10
N THR A 98 12.71 -37.96 -22.10
CA THR A 98 12.06 -36.82 -22.74
C THR A 98 12.47 -35.53 -22.01
N PRO A 99 12.89 -34.47 -22.73
CA PRO A 99 13.18 -33.19 -22.09
C PRO A 99 11.98 -32.68 -21.29
N ASN A 100 12.24 -32.24 -20.05
CA ASN A 100 11.23 -31.80 -19.09
C ASN A 100 10.23 -32.89 -18.65
N TYR A 101 10.66 -34.16 -18.66
CA TYR A 101 9.85 -35.30 -18.19
C TYR A 101 9.19 -35.03 -16.83
N ASN A 102 9.97 -34.62 -15.83
CA ASN A 102 9.45 -34.39 -14.47
C ASN A 102 8.37 -33.30 -14.47
N GLU A 103 8.61 -32.18 -15.15
CA GLU A 103 7.69 -31.04 -15.17
C GLU A 103 6.37 -31.39 -15.86
N ILE A 104 6.44 -32.16 -16.95
CA ILE A 104 5.25 -32.66 -17.67
C ILE A 104 4.48 -33.63 -16.78
N THR A 105 5.15 -34.59 -16.15
CA THR A 105 4.50 -35.58 -15.28
C THR A 105 3.84 -34.89 -14.08
N ILE A 106 4.50 -33.92 -13.44
CA ILE A 106 3.90 -33.11 -12.36
C ILE A 106 2.64 -32.39 -12.87
N ALA A 107 2.68 -31.74 -14.03
CA ALA A 107 1.53 -31.02 -14.56
C ALA A 107 0.31 -31.92 -14.81
N VAL A 108 0.53 -33.20 -15.13
CA VAL A 108 -0.56 -34.18 -15.30
C VAL A 108 -1.02 -34.73 -13.95
N GLU A 109 -0.10 -35.12 -13.06
CA GLU A 109 -0.40 -35.65 -11.73
C GLU A 109 -1.19 -34.66 -10.85
N GLU A 110 -0.80 -33.38 -10.86
CA GLU A 110 -1.49 -32.32 -10.13
C GLU A 110 -2.78 -31.87 -10.84
N GLY A 111 -3.10 -32.44 -12.00
CA GLY A 111 -4.31 -32.15 -12.76
C GLY A 111 -4.31 -30.78 -13.44
N TRP A 112 -3.17 -30.08 -13.53
CA TRP A 112 -3.07 -28.77 -14.17
C TRP A 112 -3.37 -28.81 -15.66
N LEU A 113 -2.89 -29.87 -16.34
CA LEU A 113 -3.12 -30.10 -17.76
C LEU A 113 -3.63 -31.52 -17.98
N SER A 114 -4.66 -31.64 -18.82
CA SER A 114 -5.23 -32.93 -19.21
C SER A 114 -4.46 -33.56 -20.38
N LEU A 115 -4.46 -34.89 -20.46
CA LEU A 115 -4.04 -35.63 -21.66
C LEU A 115 -5.12 -35.56 -22.75
N GLN A 116 -4.69 -35.62 -24.01
CA GLN A 116 -5.53 -35.69 -25.21
C GLN A 116 -5.24 -37.04 -25.88
N ASP A 117 -6.22 -37.96 -25.86
CA ASP A 117 -6.05 -39.34 -26.36
C ASP A 117 -4.80 -40.05 -25.78
N GLY A 118 -4.55 -39.87 -24.48
CA GLY A 118 -3.41 -40.44 -23.77
C GLY A 118 -2.07 -39.73 -23.99
N GLN A 119 -2.03 -38.69 -24.83
CA GLN A 119 -0.82 -37.91 -25.14
C GLN A 119 -0.84 -36.55 -24.43
N PHE A 120 0.33 -36.03 -24.08
CA PHE A 120 0.50 -34.70 -23.52
C PHE A 120 0.59 -33.61 -24.58
N ASN A 121 1.12 -33.91 -25.77
CA ASN A 121 1.27 -32.97 -26.89
C ASN A 121 2.07 -31.71 -26.50
N GLY A 122 3.26 -31.90 -25.92
CA GLY A 122 4.00 -30.82 -25.25
C GLY A 122 4.37 -29.60 -26.11
N SER A 123 4.50 -29.77 -27.43
CA SER A 123 4.80 -28.68 -28.37
C SER A 123 3.57 -27.89 -28.83
N ALA A 124 2.36 -28.34 -28.52
CA ALA A 124 1.14 -27.64 -28.90
C ALA A 124 1.00 -26.33 -28.11
N PRO A 125 0.45 -25.26 -28.72
CA PRO A 125 0.11 -24.02 -28.02
C PRO A 125 -0.87 -24.26 -26.88
N LEU A 126 -0.66 -23.57 -25.76
CA LEU A 126 -1.58 -23.57 -24.62
C LEU A 126 -2.80 -22.68 -24.92
N THR A 127 -4.01 -23.20 -24.73
CA THR A 127 -5.24 -22.39 -24.82
C THR A 127 -5.54 -21.66 -23.51
N ARG A 128 -6.43 -20.66 -23.56
CA ARG A 128 -6.86 -19.93 -22.37
C ARG A 128 -7.65 -20.80 -21.39
N ASP A 129 -8.39 -21.79 -21.88
CA ASP A 129 -9.02 -22.83 -21.05
C ASP A 129 -8.00 -23.65 -20.26
N GLU A 130 -7.00 -24.20 -20.95
CA GLU A 130 -5.96 -25.00 -20.32
C GLU A 130 -5.16 -24.18 -19.32
N MET A 131 -4.86 -22.92 -19.64
CA MET A 131 -4.24 -21.97 -18.72
C MET A 131 -5.12 -21.70 -17.48
N SER A 132 -6.43 -21.53 -17.66
CA SER A 132 -7.34 -21.26 -16.53
C SER A 132 -7.40 -22.43 -15.55
N LYS A 133 -7.51 -23.66 -16.06
CA LYS A 133 -7.48 -24.88 -15.25
C LYS A 133 -6.14 -25.02 -14.53
N MET A 134 -5.03 -24.85 -15.25
CA MET A 134 -3.69 -24.91 -14.68
C MET A 134 -3.54 -23.97 -13.48
N LEU A 135 -3.88 -22.68 -13.65
CA LEU A 135 -3.75 -21.69 -12.58
C LEU A 135 -4.74 -21.93 -11.44
N ALA A 136 -6.01 -22.22 -11.76
CA ALA A 136 -7.03 -22.44 -10.74
C ALA A 136 -6.71 -23.66 -9.86
N THR A 137 -6.32 -24.78 -10.46
CA THR A 137 -5.98 -26.01 -9.71
C THR A 137 -4.73 -25.81 -8.86
N ALA A 138 -3.67 -25.25 -9.43
CA ALA A 138 -2.40 -25.08 -8.73
C ALA A 138 -2.48 -24.18 -7.49
N TYR A 139 -3.41 -23.23 -7.49
CA TYR A 139 -3.60 -22.29 -6.39
C TYR A 139 -4.91 -22.53 -5.62
N SER A 140 -5.60 -23.63 -5.91
CA SER A 140 -6.88 -23.98 -5.29
C SER A 140 -7.93 -22.85 -5.37
N TYR A 141 -7.98 -22.15 -6.50
CA TYR A 141 -9.00 -21.14 -6.76
C TYR A 141 -10.30 -21.79 -7.21
N GLU A 142 -11.28 -21.77 -6.32
CA GLU A 142 -12.61 -22.33 -6.56
C GLU A 142 -13.57 -21.26 -7.10
N GLY A 143 -14.24 -21.56 -8.22
CA GLY A 143 -15.30 -20.72 -8.77
C GLY A 143 -16.61 -20.83 -7.98
N LYS A 144 -17.33 -19.71 -7.83
CA LYS A 144 -18.66 -19.59 -7.21
C LYS A 144 -19.78 -19.27 -8.23
N GLN A 145 -19.52 -19.51 -9.50
CA GLN A 145 -20.42 -19.28 -10.63
C GLN A 145 -20.88 -17.83 -10.80
N THR A 146 -19.94 -16.89 -10.62
CA THR A 146 -20.18 -15.45 -10.66
C THR A 146 -19.74 -14.78 -11.96
N SER A 147 -18.95 -15.48 -12.77
CA SER A 147 -18.36 -14.98 -14.00
C SER A 147 -19.43 -14.52 -14.98
N VAL A 148 -19.18 -13.35 -15.56
CA VAL A 148 -20.06 -12.63 -16.50
C VAL A 148 -19.51 -12.66 -17.93
N PHE A 149 -18.50 -13.48 -18.23
CA PHE A 149 -17.97 -13.57 -19.59
C PHE A 149 -19.01 -14.12 -20.56
N GLU A 150 -19.32 -13.36 -21.60
CA GLU A 150 -20.45 -13.66 -22.51
C GLU A 150 -20.23 -14.93 -23.35
N ASP A 151 -18.98 -15.29 -23.59
CA ASP A 151 -18.56 -16.44 -24.40
C ASP A 151 -18.21 -17.69 -23.60
N VAL A 152 -18.45 -17.69 -22.27
CA VAL A 152 -18.20 -18.84 -21.39
C VAL A 152 -19.50 -19.24 -20.68
N PRO A 153 -20.32 -20.14 -21.27
CA PRO A 153 -21.56 -20.59 -20.65
C PRO A 153 -21.28 -21.41 -19.39
N LYS A 154 -22.20 -21.43 -18.42
CA LYS A 154 -22.09 -22.26 -17.20
C LYS A 154 -21.92 -23.76 -17.45
N SER A 155 -22.30 -24.23 -18.65
CA SER A 155 -22.12 -25.61 -19.10
C SER A 155 -20.72 -25.93 -19.61
N ASP A 156 -19.86 -24.92 -19.79
CA ASP A 156 -18.48 -25.10 -20.21
C ASP A 156 -17.71 -25.89 -19.14
N PRO A 157 -16.98 -26.96 -19.49
CA PRO A 157 -16.21 -27.75 -18.53
C PRO A 157 -15.11 -26.94 -17.81
N TYR A 158 -14.68 -25.81 -18.36
CA TYR A 158 -13.72 -24.90 -17.76
C TYR A 158 -14.35 -23.75 -16.97
N TYR A 159 -15.68 -23.61 -16.98
CA TYR A 159 -16.39 -22.47 -16.38
C TYR A 159 -15.95 -22.16 -14.94
N LEU A 160 -15.87 -23.18 -14.07
CA LEU A 160 -15.50 -22.99 -12.66
C LEU A 160 -14.03 -22.57 -12.49
N TYR A 161 -13.12 -23.02 -13.36
CA TYR A 161 -11.72 -22.61 -13.31
C TYR A 161 -11.56 -21.16 -13.78
N ILE A 162 -12.23 -20.81 -14.88
CA ILE A 162 -12.26 -19.44 -15.42
C ILE A 162 -12.86 -18.47 -14.39
N ASP A 163 -13.98 -18.86 -13.79
CA ASP A 163 -14.63 -18.09 -12.72
C ASP A 163 -13.70 -17.94 -11.51
N GLY A 164 -13.05 -19.02 -11.06
CA GLY A 164 -12.09 -18.98 -9.96
C GLY A 164 -10.95 -17.98 -10.19
N ILE A 165 -10.29 -18.02 -11.36
CA ILE A 165 -9.19 -17.08 -11.66
C ILE A 165 -9.68 -15.64 -11.87
N ALA A 166 -10.92 -15.44 -12.33
CA ALA A 166 -11.52 -14.12 -12.48
C ALA A 166 -11.88 -13.49 -11.13
N MET A 167 -12.49 -14.26 -10.24
CA MET A 167 -12.81 -13.85 -8.87
C MET A 167 -11.57 -13.42 -8.09
N HIS A 168 -10.44 -14.12 -8.32
CA HIS A 168 -9.16 -13.79 -7.70
C HIS A 168 -8.37 -12.75 -8.51
N GLY A 169 -8.96 -12.06 -9.49
CA GLY A 169 -8.35 -10.96 -10.22
C GLY A 169 -7.12 -11.33 -11.05
N VAL A 170 -6.95 -12.61 -11.39
CA VAL A 170 -5.86 -13.08 -12.26
C VAL A 170 -6.15 -12.68 -13.70
N THR A 171 -7.42 -12.72 -14.10
CA THR A 171 -7.93 -12.30 -15.41
C THR A 171 -9.10 -11.33 -15.28
N THR A 172 -9.17 -10.36 -16.18
CA THR A 172 -10.33 -9.46 -16.35
C THR A 172 -11.11 -9.74 -17.64
N GLY A 173 -10.66 -10.71 -18.43
CA GLY A 173 -11.13 -10.87 -19.82
C GLY A 173 -10.71 -9.70 -20.71
N TYR A 174 -11.40 -9.58 -21.84
CA TYR A 174 -11.21 -8.52 -22.83
C TYR A 174 -12.24 -7.41 -22.60
N ASN A 175 -11.96 -6.22 -23.14
CA ASN A 175 -12.83 -5.03 -23.00
C ASN A 175 -14.24 -5.23 -23.61
N ASP A 176 -14.41 -6.21 -24.49
CA ASP A 176 -15.68 -6.59 -25.10
C ASP A 176 -16.50 -7.57 -24.22
N GLY A 177 -16.06 -7.86 -23.00
CA GLY A 177 -16.75 -8.76 -22.08
C GLY A 177 -16.46 -10.26 -22.32
N THR A 178 -15.57 -10.60 -23.25
CA THR A 178 -15.23 -12.00 -23.56
C THR A 178 -14.02 -12.52 -22.80
N PHE A 179 -13.93 -13.84 -22.61
CA PHE A 179 -12.76 -14.54 -22.10
C PHE A 179 -11.89 -15.12 -23.21
N ARG A 180 -12.48 -15.53 -24.34
CA ARG A 180 -11.85 -16.21 -25.49
C ARG A 180 -11.20 -17.54 -25.14
N PRO A 181 -11.98 -18.54 -24.68
CA PRO A 181 -11.46 -19.79 -24.12
C PRO A 181 -10.50 -20.57 -25.05
N ASN A 182 -10.77 -20.54 -26.36
CA ASN A 182 -9.99 -21.27 -27.37
C ASN A 182 -8.77 -20.50 -27.90
N ASP A 183 -8.62 -19.21 -27.60
CA ASP A 183 -7.46 -18.45 -28.05
C ASP A 183 -6.17 -18.97 -27.39
N HIS A 184 -5.07 -18.90 -28.13
CA HIS A 184 -3.76 -19.29 -27.61
C HIS A 184 -3.17 -18.21 -26.72
N VAL A 185 -2.50 -18.63 -25.65
CA VAL A 185 -1.84 -17.72 -24.70
C VAL A 185 -0.45 -17.39 -25.21
N THR A 186 -0.12 -16.10 -25.34
CA THR A 186 1.24 -15.68 -25.67
C THR A 186 2.17 -15.80 -24.47
N ARG A 187 3.48 -15.85 -24.72
CA ARG A 187 4.50 -15.85 -23.65
C ARG A 187 4.36 -14.64 -22.72
N ALA A 188 4.08 -13.45 -23.25
CA ALA A 188 3.83 -12.27 -22.44
C ALA A 188 2.55 -12.40 -21.60
N GLN A 189 1.45 -12.90 -22.17
CA GLN A 189 0.20 -13.14 -21.45
C GLN A 189 0.37 -14.14 -20.32
N PHE A 190 0.99 -15.29 -20.59
CA PHE A 190 1.23 -16.29 -19.56
C PHE A 190 2.12 -15.73 -18.45
N SER A 191 3.15 -14.96 -18.80
CA SER A 191 4.02 -14.30 -17.83
C SER A 191 3.27 -13.33 -16.93
N ALA A 192 2.36 -12.53 -17.49
CA ALA A 192 1.53 -11.60 -16.73
C ALA A 192 0.55 -12.32 -15.80
N PHE A 193 -0.11 -13.39 -16.26
CA PHE A 193 -0.96 -14.21 -15.40
C PHE A 193 -0.16 -14.79 -14.24
N LEU A 194 0.97 -15.42 -14.55
CA LEU A 194 1.82 -16.07 -13.57
C LEU A 194 2.34 -15.06 -12.53
N SER A 195 2.88 -13.92 -13.00
CA SER A 195 3.31 -12.80 -12.16
C SER A 195 2.25 -12.36 -11.16
N ARG A 196 0.98 -12.22 -11.58
CA ARG A 196 -0.12 -11.81 -10.69
C ARG A 196 -0.42 -12.83 -9.60
N VAL A 197 -0.26 -14.12 -9.86
CA VAL A 197 -0.52 -15.14 -8.85
C VAL A 197 0.65 -15.30 -7.89
N TYR A 198 1.89 -15.26 -8.38
CA TYR A 198 3.09 -15.38 -7.53
C TYR A 198 3.39 -14.15 -6.67
N GLN A 199 2.82 -13.01 -7.01
CA GLN A 199 2.88 -11.82 -6.15
C GLN A 199 1.83 -11.83 -5.02
N LYS A 200 1.09 -12.92 -4.85
CA LYS A 200 0.11 -13.11 -3.76
C LYS A 200 0.60 -14.10 -2.70
N PRO A 201 0.10 -13.97 -1.46
CA PRO A 201 0.25 -15.00 -0.44
C PRO A 201 -0.24 -16.36 -0.96
N VAL A 202 0.47 -17.43 -0.60
CA VAL A 202 0.12 -18.81 -0.99
C VAL A 202 -0.98 -19.41 -0.11
N ALA A 203 -1.17 -18.86 1.08
CA ALA A 203 -2.20 -19.19 2.04
C ALA A 203 -2.33 -18.07 3.06
N TYR A 204 -3.29 -18.19 3.96
CA TYR A 204 -3.55 -17.24 5.03
C TYR A 204 -3.63 -17.98 6.37
N GLU A 205 -2.86 -17.49 7.34
CA GLU A 205 -2.87 -18.01 8.71
C GLU A 205 -3.91 -17.26 9.54
N VAL A 206 -4.85 -17.99 10.12
CA VAL A 206 -5.77 -17.45 11.14
C VAL A 206 -5.14 -17.72 12.50
N LYS A 207 -4.90 -16.67 13.29
CA LYS A 207 -4.30 -16.74 14.62
C LYS A 207 -5.25 -16.25 15.69
N SER A 208 -5.15 -16.83 16.89
CA SER A 208 -5.85 -16.41 18.12
C SER A 208 -4.92 -16.69 19.31
N ALA A 209 -4.83 -15.79 20.28
CA ALA A 209 -3.88 -15.86 21.39
C ALA A 209 -2.42 -16.17 20.96
N GLY A 210 -1.99 -15.68 19.80
CA GLY A 210 -0.66 -15.91 19.22
C GLY A 210 -0.43 -17.30 18.61
N GLN A 211 -1.43 -18.18 18.58
CA GLN A 211 -1.33 -19.53 18.01
C GLN A 211 -2.05 -19.61 16.65
N THR A 212 -1.50 -20.39 15.72
CA THR A 212 -2.14 -20.66 14.42
C THR A 212 -3.30 -21.64 14.60
N MET A 213 -4.51 -21.18 14.33
CA MET A 213 -5.75 -21.95 14.43
C MET A 213 -6.11 -22.65 13.12
N ALA A 214 -5.79 -22.02 11.99
CA ALA A 214 -6.00 -22.58 10.66
C ALA A 214 -5.01 -21.98 9.65
N ILE A 215 -4.73 -22.75 8.60
CA ILE A 215 -4.08 -22.28 7.37
C ILE A 215 -5.06 -22.59 6.25
N VAL A 216 -5.50 -21.56 5.55
CA VAL A 216 -6.54 -21.67 4.52
C VAL A 216 -6.07 -21.04 3.20
N PRO A 217 -6.55 -21.53 2.04
CA PRO A 217 -6.00 -21.14 0.74
C PRO A 217 -6.45 -19.75 0.28
N SER A 218 -7.54 -19.19 0.81
CA SER A 218 -8.10 -17.91 0.37
C SER A 218 -8.35 -16.92 1.52
N VAL A 219 -8.41 -15.62 1.19
CA VAL A 219 -8.76 -14.57 2.16
C VAL A 219 -10.20 -14.77 2.66
N GLU A 220 -11.08 -15.21 1.77
CA GLU A 220 -12.50 -15.43 2.04
C GLU A 220 -12.69 -16.57 3.07
N ASP A 221 -11.94 -17.66 2.94
CA ASP A 221 -11.94 -18.73 3.95
C ASP A 221 -11.34 -18.25 5.26
N ALA A 222 -10.30 -17.40 5.21
CA ALA A 222 -9.69 -16.84 6.41
C ALA A 222 -10.66 -15.92 7.15
N LEU A 223 -11.43 -15.11 6.40
CA LEU A 223 -12.45 -14.23 6.94
C LEU A 223 -13.66 -14.98 7.50
N GLU A 224 -14.01 -16.14 6.94
CA GLU A 224 -15.03 -16.99 7.56
C GLU A 224 -14.50 -17.64 8.83
N LYS A 225 -13.28 -18.17 8.78
CA LYS A 225 -12.65 -18.87 9.90
C LYS A 225 -12.33 -17.96 11.07
N VAL A 226 -11.90 -16.71 10.83
CA VAL A 226 -11.54 -15.77 11.90
C VAL A 226 -12.74 -15.39 12.78
N LYS A 227 -13.97 -15.45 12.24
CA LYS A 227 -15.20 -15.17 13.01
C LYS A 227 -15.42 -16.12 14.19
N GLU A 228 -14.78 -17.30 14.17
CA GLU A 228 -14.80 -18.24 15.29
C GLU A 228 -13.95 -17.76 16.49
N TYR A 229 -13.10 -16.75 16.29
CA TYR A 229 -12.12 -16.28 17.28
C TYR A 229 -12.30 -14.77 17.54
N PRO A 230 -12.88 -14.38 18.69
CA PRO A 230 -13.11 -12.98 19.00
C PRO A 230 -11.86 -12.11 19.01
N ASP A 231 -10.67 -12.63 19.27
CA ASP A 231 -9.36 -11.93 19.20
C ASP A 231 -8.58 -12.25 17.92
N GLY A 232 -9.25 -12.88 16.95
CA GLY A 232 -8.63 -13.47 15.79
C GLY A 232 -7.89 -12.45 14.91
N THR A 233 -6.87 -12.91 14.22
CA THR A 233 -6.09 -12.16 13.23
C THR A 233 -5.82 -13.02 12.01
N ILE A 234 -5.63 -12.37 10.86
CA ILE A 234 -5.31 -13.02 9.59
C ILE A 234 -3.97 -12.50 9.12
N HIS A 235 -3.07 -13.42 8.75
CA HIS A 235 -1.73 -13.11 8.27
C HIS A 235 -1.41 -13.80 6.94
N PRO A 236 -0.66 -13.15 6.03
CA PRO A 236 -0.30 -13.74 4.75
C PRO A 236 0.83 -14.76 4.90
N GLN A 237 0.76 -15.92 4.24
CA GLN A 237 1.93 -16.80 4.13
C GLN A 237 2.84 -16.37 2.97
N SER A 238 4.11 -16.19 3.31
CA SER A 238 5.18 -15.95 2.33
C SER A 238 5.28 -17.10 1.34
N ASN A 239 5.68 -16.77 0.12
CA ASN A 239 6.02 -17.75 -0.89
C ASN A 239 7.52 -17.67 -1.19
N LYS A 240 8.00 -18.51 -2.10
CA LYS A 240 9.43 -18.58 -2.46
C LYS A 240 9.98 -17.25 -3.01
N PHE A 241 9.14 -16.41 -3.59
CA PHE A 241 9.54 -15.19 -4.31
C PHE A 241 9.23 -13.91 -3.54
N VAL A 242 8.15 -13.92 -2.77
CA VAL A 242 7.69 -12.77 -2.02
C VAL A 242 7.58 -13.14 -0.54
N SER A 243 8.36 -12.41 0.25
CA SER A 243 8.26 -12.45 1.70
C SER A 243 7.22 -11.43 2.14
N TYR A 244 6.20 -11.89 2.87
CA TYR A 244 5.23 -11.03 3.52
C TYR A 244 5.51 -10.96 5.03
N PRO A 245 5.67 -9.76 5.59
CA PRO A 245 5.81 -9.62 7.03
C PRO A 245 4.53 -10.08 7.74
N GLN A 246 4.69 -10.65 8.94
CA GLN A 246 3.57 -11.01 9.80
C GLN A 246 3.08 -9.83 10.65
N THR A 247 3.76 -8.68 10.57
CA THR A 247 3.48 -7.47 11.34
C THR A 247 3.24 -6.29 10.40
N ILE A 248 2.55 -5.27 10.91
CA ILE A 248 2.39 -4.00 10.20
C ILE A 248 3.76 -3.33 10.03
N ALA A 249 3.97 -2.66 8.89
CA ALA A 249 5.22 -1.98 8.60
C ALA A 249 5.46 -0.82 9.56
N THR A 250 6.71 -0.62 9.94
CA THR A 250 7.15 0.61 10.58
C THR A 250 7.36 1.71 9.53
N ALA A 251 7.32 2.96 9.97
CA ALA A 251 7.68 4.11 9.13
C ALA A 251 9.03 4.71 9.59
N ASP A 252 9.97 3.84 9.97
CA ASP A 252 11.27 4.23 10.54
C ASP A 252 12.04 5.17 9.61
N LYS A 253 11.93 4.97 8.29
CA LYS A 253 12.56 5.82 7.28
C LYS A 253 12.16 7.30 7.43
N THR A 254 10.92 7.56 7.83
CA THR A 254 10.34 8.90 7.95
C THR A 254 10.28 9.39 9.40
N ASN A 255 10.74 8.59 10.37
CA ASN A 255 10.64 8.86 11.80
C ASN A 255 9.19 9.07 12.30
N LEU A 256 8.19 8.55 11.58
CA LEU A 256 6.78 8.75 11.93
C LEU A 256 6.31 7.56 12.78
N ASN A 257 6.18 7.76 14.10
CA ASN A 257 5.63 6.73 14.99
C ASN A 257 4.15 7.00 15.31
N SER A 258 3.80 8.24 15.63
CA SER A 258 2.41 8.62 15.95
C SER A 258 2.05 9.94 15.26
N GLY A 259 1.51 9.82 14.05
CA GLY A 259 1.04 10.94 13.26
C GLY A 259 -0.41 11.33 13.55
N VAL A 260 -0.72 12.62 13.56
CA VAL A 260 -2.11 13.13 13.56
C VAL A 260 -2.33 14.10 12.40
N LEU A 261 -3.44 13.92 11.70
CA LEU A 261 -3.84 14.81 10.62
C LEU A 261 -4.64 15.98 11.21
N ILE A 262 -4.23 17.20 10.87
CA ILE A 262 -4.79 18.46 11.37
C ILE A 262 -5.40 19.22 10.20
N TYR A 263 -6.71 19.49 10.25
CA TYR A 263 -7.32 20.36 9.26
C TYR A 263 -6.97 21.82 9.46
N ASN A 264 -6.27 22.37 8.48
CA ASN A 264 -6.02 23.79 8.39
C ASN A 264 -7.25 24.51 7.81
N GLY A 265 -7.91 25.33 8.61
CA GLY A 265 -8.96 26.26 8.17
C GLY A 265 -10.41 25.86 8.45
N TYR A 266 -10.67 24.85 9.29
CA TYR A 266 -12.02 24.58 9.81
C TYR A 266 -12.39 25.52 10.97
N LYS A 267 -11.43 25.79 11.86
CA LYS A 267 -11.54 26.72 12.98
C LYS A 267 -10.17 27.38 13.15
N GLU A 268 -10.15 28.65 13.55
CA GLU A 268 -8.88 29.30 13.90
C GLU A 268 -8.24 28.59 15.10
N ALA A 269 -6.95 28.28 14.99
CA ALA A 269 -6.21 27.70 16.09
C ALA A 269 -6.00 28.78 17.18
N THR A 270 -6.35 28.44 18.42
CA THR A 270 -6.13 29.31 19.58
C THR A 270 -4.86 28.86 20.34
N PRO A 271 -4.27 29.71 21.19
CA PRO A 271 -3.20 29.28 22.09
C PRO A 271 -3.61 28.02 22.87
N GLY A 272 -2.72 27.03 22.95
CA GLY A 272 -2.96 25.74 23.62
C GLY A 272 -3.89 24.76 22.89
N SER A 273 -4.41 25.11 21.70
CA SER A 273 -5.30 24.21 20.93
C SER A 273 -4.64 22.89 20.52
N PHE A 274 -3.30 22.83 20.51
CA PHE A 274 -2.55 21.62 20.22
C PHE A 274 -2.11 20.84 21.46
N ASP A 275 -2.27 21.39 22.68
CA ASP A 275 -1.85 20.72 23.92
C ASP A 275 -2.48 19.32 24.08
N PRO A 276 -3.78 19.11 23.80
CA PRO A 276 -4.41 17.78 23.87
C PRO A 276 -3.81 16.72 22.93
N TYR A 277 -3.09 17.16 21.90
CA TYR A 277 -2.42 16.27 20.94
C TYR A 277 -0.99 15.96 21.35
N MET A 278 -0.40 16.78 22.22
CA MET A 278 1.01 16.67 22.61
C MET A 278 1.18 15.86 23.89
N ARG A 279 0.24 15.98 24.82
CA ARG A 279 0.29 15.31 26.11
C ARG A 279 -1.09 14.87 26.57
N TYR A 280 -1.11 13.79 27.34
CA TYR A 280 -2.25 13.32 28.11
C TYR A 280 -1.89 13.37 29.60
N GLU A 281 -2.79 13.84 30.46
CA GLU A 281 -2.63 13.84 31.92
C GLU A 281 -3.67 12.89 32.53
N ALA A 282 -3.19 11.81 33.15
CA ALA A 282 -4.00 10.82 33.81
C ALA A 282 -4.59 11.35 35.14
N GLU A 283 -5.62 10.68 35.66
CA GLU A 283 -6.24 11.07 36.94
C GLU A 283 -5.30 10.99 38.13
N ASP A 284 -4.26 10.14 38.06
CA ASP A 284 -3.23 10.01 39.09
C ASP A 284 -2.10 11.05 38.97
N GLY A 285 -2.18 11.94 37.98
CA GLY A 285 -1.19 12.97 37.67
C GLY A 285 -0.04 12.52 36.76
N THR A 286 -0.05 11.27 36.29
CA THR A 286 0.93 10.80 35.29
C THR A 286 0.72 11.52 33.97
N VAL A 287 1.81 11.96 33.34
CA VAL A 287 1.78 12.64 32.05
C VAL A 287 2.43 11.74 30.99
N HIS A 288 1.70 11.52 29.90
CA HIS A 288 2.16 10.75 28.74
C HIS A 288 2.35 11.66 27.54
N GLU A 289 3.43 11.47 26.80
CA GLU A 289 3.60 12.11 25.49
C GLU A 289 2.73 11.43 24.44
N MET A 290 2.01 12.23 23.64
CA MET A 290 1.10 11.72 22.63
C MET A 290 1.72 11.76 21.22
N PHE A 291 1.12 12.50 20.28
CA PHE A 291 1.54 12.50 18.88
C PHE A 291 2.93 13.14 18.73
N ASP A 292 3.79 12.51 17.92
CA ASP A 292 5.13 13.00 17.59
C ASP A 292 5.16 13.76 16.26
N THR A 293 4.18 13.50 15.39
CA THR A 293 4.14 14.01 14.02
C THR A 293 2.80 14.66 13.70
N PHE A 294 2.83 15.87 13.15
CA PHE A 294 1.63 16.64 12.78
C PHE A 294 1.58 16.86 11.26
N ILE A 295 0.50 16.40 10.64
CA ILE A 295 0.28 16.51 9.19
C ILE A 295 -0.76 17.59 8.93
N ILE A 296 -0.33 18.73 8.39
CA ILE A 296 -1.19 19.88 8.12
C ILE A 296 -1.92 19.69 6.78
N LEU A 297 -3.23 19.46 6.85
CA LEU A 297 -4.10 19.21 5.71
C LEU A 297 -4.85 20.47 5.26
N GLY A 298 -4.89 20.71 3.96
CA GLY A 298 -5.75 21.73 3.36
C GLY A 298 -6.71 21.12 2.35
N LEU A 299 -8.01 21.06 2.66
CA LEU A 299 -9.03 20.60 1.69
C LEU A 299 -9.59 21.72 0.81
N ARG A 300 -9.56 22.96 1.31
CA ARG A 300 -9.99 24.19 0.63
C ARG A 300 -9.44 25.40 1.38
N TYR A 301 -9.40 26.57 0.75
CA TYR A 301 -8.94 27.82 1.40
C TYR A 301 -10.01 28.49 2.30
N ASN A 302 -11.30 28.41 1.97
CA ASN A 302 -12.42 28.86 2.81
C ASN A 302 -13.69 28.08 2.39
N GLU A 303 -14.81 28.28 3.09
CA GLU A 303 -16.06 27.52 2.83
C GLU A 303 -16.55 27.65 1.37
N GLU A 304 -16.36 28.82 0.77
CA GLU A 304 -16.75 29.16 -0.60
C GLU A 304 -15.67 28.85 -1.66
N GLY A 305 -14.46 28.46 -1.23
CA GLY A 305 -13.29 28.30 -2.07
C GLY A 305 -13.19 26.94 -2.74
N ASN A 306 -12.35 26.86 -3.77
CA ASN A 306 -12.13 25.64 -4.53
C ASN A 306 -11.59 24.51 -3.66
N LYS A 307 -12.01 23.27 -3.96
CA LYS A 307 -11.46 22.08 -3.30
C LYS A 307 -10.06 21.79 -3.80
N PHE A 308 -9.22 21.24 -2.91
CA PHE A 308 -7.86 20.81 -3.19
C PHE A 308 -7.72 19.31 -3.39
N ILE A 309 -8.81 18.56 -3.28
CA ILE A 309 -8.85 17.11 -3.50
C ILE A 309 -9.21 16.79 -4.94
N ASP A 310 -9.01 15.55 -5.37
CA ASP A 310 -9.51 15.11 -6.66
C ASP A 310 -11.05 15.06 -6.68
N GLY A 311 -11.66 15.84 -7.57
CA GLY A 311 -13.10 15.90 -7.75
C GLY A 311 -13.53 16.97 -8.75
N ALA A 312 -14.81 16.96 -9.13
CA ALA A 312 -15.36 17.93 -10.08
C ALA A 312 -15.39 19.37 -9.55
N GLU A 313 -15.31 19.56 -8.23
CA GLU A 313 -15.28 20.87 -7.56
C GLU A 313 -13.86 21.40 -7.34
N ASN A 314 -12.84 20.72 -7.88
CA ASN A 314 -11.47 21.22 -7.84
C ASN A 314 -11.19 22.09 -9.07
N GLU A 315 -11.43 23.39 -8.90
CA GLU A 315 -11.00 24.43 -9.83
C GLU A 315 -9.83 25.24 -9.29
N ALA A 316 -9.09 24.67 -8.31
CA ALA A 316 -8.04 25.37 -7.61
C ALA A 316 -6.82 25.65 -8.51
N ASN A 317 -6.35 26.89 -8.49
CA ASN A 317 -5.22 27.39 -9.27
C ASN A 317 -4.13 28.00 -8.37
N TYR A 318 -3.13 28.65 -8.98
CA TYR A 318 -2.02 29.25 -8.24
C TYR A 318 -2.47 30.19 -7.12
N GLU A 319 -3.53 30.99 -7.31
CA GLU A 319 -4.01 31.91 -6.29
C GLU A 319 -4.68 31.19 -5.10
N ASP A 320 -5.46 30.13 -5.34
CA ASP A 320 -6.03 29.31 -4.26
C ASP A 320 -4.91 28.67 -3.41
N TRP A 321 -3.89 28.13 -4.09
CA TRP A 321 -2.73 27.51 -3.45
C TRP A 321 -1.89 28.54 -2.69
N ASN A 322 -1.76 29.77 -3.24
CA ASN A 322 -1.11 30.91 -2.60
C ASN A 322 -1.83 31.30 -1.30
N ASN A 323 -3.16 31.36 -1.35
CA ASN A 323 -3.99 31.68 -0.20
C ASN A 323 -3.94 30.58 0.86
N TYR A 324 -3.86 29.32 0.45
CA TYR A 324 -3.59 28.21 1.37
C TYR A 324 -2.25 28.36 2.10
N ILE A 325 -1.18 28.73 1.40
CA ILE A 325 0.12 29.03 2.03
C ILE A 325 -0.03 30.16 3.05
N LYS A 326 -0.61 31.31 2.64
CA LYS A 326 -0.80 32.47 3.54
C LYS A 326 -1.53 32.08 4.82
N ARG A 327 -2.61 31.29 4.73
CA ARG A 327 -3.37 30.81 5.90
C ARG A 327 -2.53 29.88 6.79
N THR A 328 -1.77 28.97 6.18
CA THR A 328 -0.93 28.01 6.91
C THR A 328 0.12 28.68 7.80
N PHE A 329 0.74 29.76 7.30
CA PHE A 329 1.83 30.48 7.96
C PHE A 329 1.40 31.77 8.66
N ALA A 330 0.10 32.09 8.71
CA ALA A 330 -0.40 33.24 9.45
C ALA A 330 -0.09 33.12 10.95
N GLU A 331 -0.09 34.23 11.69
CA GLU A 331 0.12 34.23 13.16
C GLU A 331 -0.95 33.43 13.90
N ASN A 332 -2.19 33.38 13.39
CA ASN A 332 -3.25 32.49 13.88
C ASN A 332 -3.35 31.17 13.09
N GLY A 333 -2.38 30.91 12.22
CA GLY A 333 -2.30 29.70 11.39
C GLY A 333 -1.84 28.48 12.18
N ALA A 334 -2.15 27.30 11.64
CA ALA A 334 -1.90 26.03 12.30
C ALA A 334 -0.42 25.82 12.69
N LEU A 335 0.54 26.19 11.82
CA LEU A 335 1.96 26.00 12.12
C LEU A 335 2.46 26.92 13.24
N HIS A 336 2.04 28.19 13.25
CA HIS A 336 2.44 29.12 14.30
C HIS A 336 1.91 28.66 15.67
N LYS A 337 0.64 28.27 15.74
CA LYS A 337 0.00 27.78 16.97
C LYS A 337 0.52 26.42 17.43
N LEU A 338 0.90 25.56 16.49
CA LEU A 338 1.59 24.32 16.80
C LEU A 338 2.96 24.58 17.41
N ASN A 339 3.76 25.50 16.84
CA ASN A 339 5.07 25.87 17.38
C ASN A 339 4.95 26.47 18.79
N GLU A 340 3.99 27.38 19.03
CA GLU A 340 3.74 27.93 20.37
C GLU A 340 3.41 26.83 21.39
N SER A 341 2.53 25.89 21.01
CA SER A 341 2.15 24.77 21.90
C SER A 341 3.32 23.82 22.13
N ALA A 342 4.12 23.52 21.09
CA ALA A 342 5.30 22.66 21.22
C ALA A 342 6.32 23.30 22.19
N LEU A 343 6.57 24.61 22.05
CA LEU A 343 7.42 25.37 22.95
C LEU A 343 6.89 25.37 24.39
N SER A 344 5.58 25.57 24.61
CA SER A 344 5.00 25.58 25.96
C SER A 344 5.00 24.22 26.64
N ASN A 345 5.06 23.14 25.85
CA ASN A 345 5.16 21.77 26.35
C ASN A 345 6.61 21.26 26.43
N ASP A 346 7.61 22.09 26.11
CA ASP A 346 9.03 21.69 26.03
C ASP A 346 9.26 20.48 25.09
N ARG A 347 8.53 20.44 23.98
CA ARG A 347 8.62 19.39 22.96
C ARG A 347 9.11 19.95 21.64
N GLU A 348 9.83 19.12 20.91
CA GLU A 348 10.00 19.26 19.46
C GLU A 348 9.11 18.24 18.77
N VAL A 349 8.42 18.65 17.71
CA VAL A 349 7.52 17.75 16.95
C VAL A 349 7.82 17.79 15.47
N ASP A 350 7.64 16.65 14.81
CA ASP A 350 7.84 16.51 13.39
C ASP A 350 6.61 17.04 12.63
N ILE A 351 6.82 17.70 11.49
CA ILE A 351 5.71 18.24 10.68
C ILE A 351 5.80 17.83 9.20
N TYR A 352 4.63 17.60 8.63
CA TYR A 352 4.40 17.46 7.19
C TYR A 352 3.35 18.47 6.73
N VAL A 353 3.55 19.03 5.53
CA VAL A 353 2.55 19.91 4.89
C VAL A 353 1.94 19.19 3.70
N SER A 354 0.62 19.24 3.54
CA SER A 354 -0.05 18.61 2.41
C SER A 354 0.27 19.32 1.09
N ILE A 355 0.62 18.58 0.04
CA ILE A 355 0.59 19.06 -1.34
C ILE A 355 -0.85 18.90 -1.86
N PRO A 356 -1.55 20.00 -2.20
CA PRO A 356 -2.86 19.94 -2.84
C PRO A 356 -2.82 19.15 -4.15
N TYR A 357 -3.95 18.57 -4.57
CA TYR A 357 -4.05 17.89 -5.85
C TYR A 357 -4.28 18.90 -6.98
N PRO A 358 -3.40 18.97 -8.01
CA PRO A 358 -3.65 19.83 -9.16
C PRO A 358 -4.86 19.33 -9.94
N LYS A 359 -5.79 20.23 -10.27
CA LYS A 359 -7.04 19.91 -10.97
C LYS A 359 -6.81 19.15 -12.27
N ARG A 360 -7.78 18.30 -12.64
CA ARG A 360 -7.72 17.45 -13.84
C ARG A 360 -8.17 18.14 -15.12
N ASN A 361 -9.12 19.06 -15.01
CA ASN A 361 -9.81 19.65 -16.14
C ASN A 361 -9.66 21.17 -16.12
N GLY A 362 -9.84 21.78 -17.30
CA GLY A 362 -9.72 23.23 -17.48
C GLY A 362 -8.28 23.72 -17.33
N ASP A 363 -8.00 24.89 -17.89
CA ASP A 363 -6.66 25.47 -17.89
C ASP A 363 -6.17 25.83 -16.48
N ILE A 364 -4.86 25.72 -16.27
CA ILE A 364 -4.19 26.13 -15.05
C ILE A 364 -3.95 27.64 -15.12
N ILE A 365 -4.51 28.38 -14.17
CA ILE A 365 -4.39 29.84 -14.11
C ILE A 365 -3.23 30.22 -13.20
N THR A 366 -2.24 30.91 -13.76
CA THR A 366 -1.06 31.42 -13.06
C THR A 366 -1.38 32.66 -12.21
N LEU A 367 -0.46 33.10 -11.35
CA LEU A 367 -0.68 34.27 -10.47
C LEU A 367 -0.88 35.59 -11.22
N ASP A 368 -0.30 35.72 -12.41
CA ASP A 368 -0.47 36.88 -13.30
C ASP A 368 -1.68 36.72 -14.25
N GLY A 369 -2.46 35.66 -14.07
CA GLY A 369 -3.72 35.44 -14.78
C GLY A 369 -3.57 34.78 -16.16
N GLN A 370 -2.38 34.28 -16.53
CA GLN A 370 -2.21 33.53 -17.77
C GLN A 370 -2.79 32.12 -17.66
N GLU A 371 -3.48 31.70 -18.72
CA GLU A 371 -4.02 30.36 -18.88
C GLU A 371 -2.94 29.43 -19.46
N GLN A 372 -2.70 28.31 -18.80
CA GLN A 372 -1.80 27.26 -19.26
C GLN A 372 -2.57 25.97 -19.48
N VAL A 373 -2.31 25.32 -20.62
CA VAL A 373 -2.94 24.02 -20.95
C VAL A 373 -2.72 23.03 -19.80
N ASN A 374 -3.77 22.38 -19.36
CA ASN A 374 -3.68 21.39 -18.30
C ASN A 374 -3.03 20.10 -18.82
N ASN A 375 -1.76 19.91 -18.46
CA ASN A 375 -0.98 18.71 -18.74
C ASN A 375 -0.04 18.44 -17.58
N VAL A 376 0.60 17.26 -17.57
CA VAL A 376 1.51 16.84 -16.51
C VAL A 376 2.63 17.85 -16.20
N TYR A 377 3.16 18.57 -17.20
CA TYR A 377 4.23 19.54 -17.02
C TYR A 377 3.77 20.78 -16.26
N ASN A 378 2.65 21.38 -16.67
CA ASN A 378 2.11 22.56 -15.99
C ASN A 378 1.54 22.24 -14.61
N ARG A 379 1.01 21.01 -14.41
CA ARG A 379 0.64 20.49 -13.07
C ARG A 379 1.88 20.33 -12.18
N TYR A 380 3.00 19.84 -12.73
CA TYR A 380 4.27 19.76 -12.01
C TYR A 380 4.82 21.16 -11.68
N ASP A 381 4.75 22.12 -12.58
CA ASP A 381 5.21 23.49 -12.33
C ASP A 381 4.45 24.16 -11.18
N LEU A 382 3.12 23.99 -11.12
CA LEU A 382 2.30 24.44 -9.99
C LEU A 382 2.74 23.79 -8.67
N ALA A 383 2.89 22.46 -8.64
CA ALA A 383 3.32 21.74 -7.44
C ALA A 383 4.74 22.15 -7.00
N ASN A 384 5.68 22.25 -7.94
CA ASN A 384 7.06 22.67 -7.69
C ASN A 384 7.14 24.12 -7.18
N TRP A 385 6.35 25.04 -7.75
CA TRP A 385 6.22 26.41 -7.26
C TRP A 385 5.70 26.44 -5.83
N TYR A 386 4.64 25.67 -5.53
CA TYR A 386 4.05 25.58 -4.20
C TYR A 386 5.04 25.06 -3.16
N ILE A 387 5.67 23.93 -3.45
CA ILE A 387 6.71 23.31 -2.61
C ILE A 387 7.81 24.34 -2.31
N SER A 388 8.36 24.95 -3.36
CA SER A 388 9.42 25.96 -3.24
C SER A 388 8.99 27.15 -2.38
N LYS A 389 7.72 27.54 -2.45
CA LYS A 389 7.18 28.64 -1.65
C LYS A 389 6.99 28.24 -0.18
N VAL A 390 6.46 27.05 0.10
CA VAL A 390 6.36 26.50 1.46
C VAL A 390 7.72 26.44 2.13
N LEU A 391 8.76 25.95 1.43
CA LEU A 391 10.13 25.89 1.96
C LEU A 391 10.66 27.29 2.33
N ARG A 392 10.41 28.31 1.49
CA ARG A 392 10.80 29.69 1.81
C ARG A 392 10.03 30.27 3.00
N GLU A 393 8.75 29.97 3.14
CA GLU A 393 7.96 30.46 4.28
C GLU A 393 8.37 29.76 5.59
N LEU A 394 8.75 28.47 5.55
CA LEU A 394 9.33 27.78 6.71
C LEU A 394 10.65 28.42 7.16
N ASP A 395 11.56 28.70 6.21
CA ASP A 395 12.85 29.33 6.50
C ASP A 395 12.67 30.72 7.14
N LYS A 396 11.76 31.54 6.57
CA LYS A 396 11.41 32.84 7.13
C LYS A 396 10.77 32.77 8.51
N ALA A 397 9.87 31.79 8.73
CA ALA A 397 9.17 31.64 10.00
C ALA A 397 10.12 31.20 11.12
N SER A 398 11.19 30.46 10.79
CA SER A 398 12.24 30.04 11.72
C SER A 398 11.68 29.40 13.01
N TYR A 399 10.69 28.51 12.85
CA TYR A 399 10.06 27.80 13.97
C TYR A 399 11.10 26.96 14.73
N SER A 400 11.24 27.20 16.03
CA SER A 400 12.27 26.58 16.87
C SER A 400 11.94 25.17 17.33
N ASN A 401 10.66 24.80 17.37
CA ASN A 401 10.18 23.54 17.94
C ASN A 401 9.48 22.65 16.91
N LEU A 402 9.54 23.01 15.62
CA LEU A 402 8.96 22.24 14.53
C LEU A 402 10.05 21.70 13.60
N ASN A 403 10.10 20.38 13.47
CA ASN A 403 11.02 19.67 12.61
C ASN A 403 10.35 19.32 11.28
N PHE A 404 10.59 20.12 10.24
CA PHE A 404 10.01 19.86 8.93
C PHE A 404 10.63 18.65 8.24
N LYS A 405 9.83 17.61 8.02
CA LYS A 405 10.29 16.34 7.41
C LYS A 405 9.96 16.22 5.93
N GLY A 406 8.92 16.90 5.47
CA GLY A 406 8.53 16.89 4.06
C GLY A 406 7.04 17.07 3.84
N PHE A 407 6.51 16.36 2.86
CA PHE A 407 5.17 16.61 2.35
C PHE A 407 4.27 15.37 2.36
N TYR A 408 2.97 15.63 2.51
CA TYR A 408 1.92 14.62 2.42
C TYR A 408 1.15 14.82 1.11
N TRP A 409 1.00 13.79 0.28
CA TRP A 409 0.20 13.89 -0.94
C TRP A 409 -1.29 13.81 -0.62
N LEU A 410 -2.05 14.86 -0.94
CA LEU A 410 -3.43 15.01 -0.46
C LEU A 410 -4.44 14.06 -1.12
N SER A 411 -4.28 13.72 -2.40
CA SER A 411 -5.23 12.84 -3.08
C SER A 411 -5.04 11.40 -2.64
N GLU A 412 -6.07 10.78 -2.08
CA GLU A 412 -6.08 9.40 -1.59
C GLU A 412 -6.04 8.34 -2.70
N THR A 413 -6.03 8.74 -3.97
CA THR A 413 -5.97 7.84 -5.12
C THR A 413 -5.07 8.42 -6.21
N VAL A 414 -4.28 7.55 -6.84
CA VAL A 414 -3.56 7.85 -8.08
C VAL A 414 -4.43 7.34 -9.22
N ARG A 415 -4.93 8.18 -10.13
CA ARG A 415 -5.99 7.74 -11.07
C ARG A 415 -5.49 7.48 -12.48
N THR A 416 -4.49 8.24 -12.91
CA THR A 416 -4.04 8.27 -14.30
C THR A 416 -2.55 8.01 -14.39
N VAL A 417 -2.09 7.56 -15.55
CA VAL A 417 -0.64 7.43 -15.84
C VAL A 417 0.06 8.79 -15.69
N GLU A 418 -0.61 9.90 -16.02
CA GLU A 418 -0.08 11.23 -15.79
C GLU A 418 0.13 11.54 -14.30
N ASP A 419 -0.77 11.07 -13.41
CA ASP A 419 -0.58 11.21 -11.96
C ASP A 419 0.62 10.39 -11.47
N GLU A 420 0.86 9.20 -12.03
CA GLU A 420 2.05 8.39 -11.71
C GLU A 420 3.35 9.15 -12.08
N VAL A 421 3.38 9.77 -13.26
CA VAL A 421 4.52 10.59 -13.73
C VAL A 421 4.68 11.86 -12.87
N LEU A 422 3.59 12.52 -12.53
CA LEU A 422 3.59 13.71 -11.67
C LEU A 422 4.16 13.39 -10.28
N ILE A 423 3.63 12.36 -9.62
CA ILE A 423 4.02 11.98 -8.26
C ILE A 423 5.48 11.51 -8.22
N SER A 424 5.92 10.70 -9.20
CA SER A 424 7.32 10.26 -9.26
C SER A 424 8.30 11.43 -9.51
N SER A 425 7.87 12.43 -10.27
CA SER A 425 8.63 13.68 -10.47
C SER A 425 8.71 14.50 -9.17
N ILE A 426 7.61 14.60 -8.42
CA ILE A 426 7.57 15.25 -7.09
C ILE A 426 8.43 14.49 -6.08
N SER A 427 8.36 13.16 -6.02
CA SER A 427 9.23 12.33 -5.18
C SER A 427 10.72 12.59 -5.48
N SER A 428 11.07 12.70 -6.76
CA SER A 428 12.43 13.03 -7.18
C SER A 428 12.84 14.44 -6.74
N LEU A 429 11.92 15.40 -6.74
CA LEU A 429 12.13 16.74 -6.17
C LEU A 429 12.35 16.67 -4.66
N MET A 430 11.53 15.93 -3.91
CA MET A 430 11.68 15.76 -2.45
C MET A 430 13.06 15.22 -2.08
N LYS A 431 13.53 14.18 -2.78
CA LYS A 431 14.86 13.58 -2.57
C LYS A 431 15.99 14.58 -2.78
N ARG A 432 15.89 15.49 -3.77
CA ARG A 432 16.91 16.55 -3.98
C ARG A 432 16.98 17.55 -2.83
N HIS A 433 15.87 17.73 -2.10
CA HIS A 433 15.80 18.59 -0.92
C HIS A 433 16.05 17.83 0.39
N ASN A 434 16.38 16.53 0.34
CA ASN A 434 16.47 15.67 1.52
C ASN A 434 15.18 15.67 2.37
N LEU A 435 14.03 15.64 1.68
CA LEU A 435 12.70 15.60 2.27
C LEU A 435 11.99 14.28 1.92
N TYR A 436 11.00 13.94 2.73
CA TYR A 436 10.17 12.76 2.52
C TYR A 436 8.82 13.10 1.86
N LEU A 437 8.28 12.17 1.08
CA LEU A 437 6.93 12.21 0.56
C LEU A 437 6.10 11.07 1.16
N ILE A 438 5.08 11.38 1.95
CA ILE A 438 4.19 10.38 2.57
C ILE A 438 2.78 10.40 1.95
N TYR A 439 2.05 9.31 2.13
CA TYR A 439 0.77 9.08 1.47
C TYR A 439 -0.19 8.29 2.36
N SER A 440 -1.48 8.63 2.34
CA SER A 440 -2.52 7.82 2.97
C SER A 440 -3.54 7.41 1.90
N PRO A 441 -3.45 6.19 1.33
CA PRO A 441 -4.41 5.70 0.36
C PRO A 441 -5.71 5.21 1.00
N HIS A 442 -6.81 5.38 0.26
CA HIS A 442 -8.07 4.72 0.58
C HIS A 442 -7.97 3.20 0.35
N ALA A 443 -8.49 2.36 1.27
CA ALA A 443 -8.37 0.90 1.18
C ALA A 443 -9.00 0.26 -0.07
N THR A 444 -9.95 0.94 -0.71
CA THR A 444 -10.57 0.47 -1.97
C THR A 444 -9.92 1.04 -3.23
N SER A 445 -8.84 1.81 -3.09
CA SER A 445 -8.06 2.25 -4.24
C SER A 445 -7.49 1.03 -4.97
N THR A 446 -7.67 0.92 -6.29
CA THR A 446 -7.27 -0.28 -7.03
C THR A 446 -5.78 -0.37 -7.31
N ASN A 447 -4.99 0.66 -7.01
CA ASN A 447 -3.57 0.73 -7.32
C ASN A 447 -2.66 1.16 -6.16
N PHE A 448 -3.18 1.22 -4.91
CA PHE A 448 -2.34 1.64 -3.78
C PHE A 448 -1.14 0.72 -3.54
N TYR A 449 -1.20 -0.55 -3.96
CA TYR A 449 -0.07 -1.49 -3.88
C TYR A 449 1.18 -1.00 -4.64
N LYS A 450 1.03 -0.01 -5.54
CA LYS A 450 2.12 0.63 -6.27
C LYS A 450 2.75 1.84 -5.56
N TRP A 451 2.39 2.13 -4.31
CA TRP A 451 2.84 3.34 -3.60
C TRP A 451 4.37 3.53 -3.64
N GLN A 452 5.14 2.44 -3.49
CA GLN A 452 6.60 2.47 -3.58
C GLN A 452 7.08 2.84 -4.99
N ASN A 453 6.42 2.33 -6.03
CA ASN A 453 6.74 2.63 -7.43
C ASN A 453 6.48 4.10 -7.76
N TYR A 454 5.47 4.71 -7.12
CA TYR A 454 5.22 6.15 -7.21
C TYR A 454 6.29 7.00 -6.50
N GLY A 455 7.09 6.37 -5.63
CA GLY A 455 8.23 6.99 -4.95
C GLY A 455 7.90 7.60 -3.60
N PHE A 456 6.75 7.24 -3.00
CA PHE A 456 6.45 7.57 -1.61
C PHE A 456 7.43 6.87 -0.66
N ASP A 457 7.79 7.54 0.43
CA ASP A 457 8.75 7.07 1.44
C ASP A 457 8.07 6.27 2.55
N ALA A 458 6.80 6.55 2.82
CA ALA A 458 5.91 5.78 3.68
C ALA A 458 4.46 5.92 3.21
N ALA A 459 3.65 4.89 3.44
CA ALA A 459 2.22 4.93 3.16
C ALA A 459 1.41 4.34 4.33
N PHE A 460 0.19 4.85 4.54
CA PHE A 460 -0.69 4.44 5.64
C PHE A 460 -2.12 4.18 5.12
N LEU A 461 -2.54 2.92 5.11
CA LEU A 461 -3.81 2.53 4.49
C LEU A 461 -5.00 2.96 5.36
N GLN A 462 -6.00 3.61 4.76
CA GLN A 462 -7.25 4.02 5.43
C GLN A 462 -8.34 2.95 5.29
N PRO A 463 -8.71 2.22 6.36
CA PRO A 463 -9.75 1.19 6.28
C PRO A 463 -11.13 1.76 5.95
N ASN A 464 -11.40 3.02 6.32
CA ASN A 464 -12.72 3.67 6.22
C ASN A 464 -13.83 2.88 6.95
N ALA A 465 -13.48 2.18 8.04
CA ALA A 465 -14.43 1.33 8.78
C ALA A 465 -15.31 2.11 9.79
N PHE A 466 -15.01 3.38 10.04
CA PHE A 466 -15.66 4.19 11.07
C PHE A 466 -17.00 4.80 10.65
N ARG A 467 -17.24 4.94 9.33
CA ARG A 467 -18.41 5.64 8.82
C ARG A 467 -19.71 4.93 9.22
N THR A 468 -20.63 5.71 9.80
CA THR A 468 -21.98 5.26 10.18
C THR A 468 -22.70 4.68 8.96
N GLY A 469 -23.01 3.38 8.97
CA GLY A 469 -23.68 2.67 7.87
C GLY A 469 -22.77 1.75 7.03
N THR A 470 -21.47 1.72 7.29
CA THR A 470 -20.57 0.75 6.64
C THR A 470 -20.87 -0.67 7.13
N PRO A 471 -21.28 -1.61 6.26
CA PRO A 471 -21.50 -3.00 6.66
C PRO A 471 -20.16 -3.73 6.89
N ASN A 472 -20.19 -4.82 7.66
CA ASN A 472 -19.07 -5.74 7.85
C ASN A 472 -17.74 -5.05 8.25
N LYS A 473 -17.79 -4.17 9.26
CA LYS A 473 -16.64 -3.36 9.68
C LYS A 473 -15.42 -4.19 10.10
N GLU A 474 -15.64 -5.29 10.83
CA GLU A 474 -14.59 -6.24 11.20
C GLU A 474 -13.89 -6.85 9.98
N GLU A 475 -14.65 -7.35 9.00
CA GLU A 475 -14.09 -7.85 7.75
C GLU A 475 -13.27 -6.77 7.03
N ARG A 476 -13.78 -5.54 6.97
CA ARG A 476 -13.09 -4.40 6.35
C ARG A 476 -11.78 -4.09 7.06
N LEU A 477 -11.74 -4.13 8.39
CA LEU A 477 -10.52 -3.96 9.16
C LEU A 477 -9.55 -5.12 8.93
N HIS A 478 -9.99 -6.38 9.01
CA HIS A 478 -9.15 -7.55 8.71
C HIS A 478 -8.50 -7.44 7.33
N ARG A 479 -9.27 -7.07 6.30
CA ARG A 479 -8.75 -6.85 4.95
C ARG A 479 -7.73 -5.71 4.90
N ALA A 480 -7.98 -4.60 5.61
CA ALA A 480 -7.06 -3.48 5.63
C ALA A 480 -5.73 -3.82 6.33
N PHE A 481 -5.76 -4.47 7.49
CA PHE A 481 -4.57 -4.90 8.21
C PHE A 481 -3.79 -5.98 7.44
N LEU A 482 -4.48 -6.95 6.85
CA LEU A 482 -3.87 -7.96 5.97
C LEU A 482 -3.20 -7.30 4.75
N ASN A 483 -3.88 -6.35 4.10
CA ASN A 483 -3.31 -5.61 2.99
C ASN A 483 -2.12 -4.75 3.41
N ALA A 484 -2.14 -4.15 4.59
CA ALA A 484 -1.02 -3.40 5.13
C ALA A 484 0.21 -4.29 5.36
N GLN A 485 0.02 -5.52 5.83
CA GLN A 485 1.08 -6.54 5.88
C GLN A 485 1.60 -6.90 4.48
N ILE A 486 0.69 -7.17 3.53
CA ILE A 486 1.05 -7.62 2.17
C ILE A 486 1.84 -6.53 1.41
N TYR A 487 1.41 -5.27 1.50
CA TYR A 487 1.96 -4.16 0.72
C TYR A 487 2.91 -3.25 1.50
N GLY A 488 3.23 -3.62 2.75
CA GLY A 488 4.20 -2.93 3.59
C GLY A 488 3.80 -1.49 3.95
N THR A 489 2.53 -1.26 4.29
CA THR A 489 2.04 0.06 4.72
C THR A 489 1.80 0.07 6.23
N GLY A 490 1.75 1.27 6.82
CA GLY A 490 1.10 1.50 8.11
C GLY A 490 -0.42 1.52 7.97
N ILE A 491 -1.10 1.91 9.04
CA ILE A 491 -2.56 2.12 9.06
C ILE A 491 -2.87 3.56 9.43
N THR A 492 -3.81 4.16 8.71
CA THR A 492 -4.46 5.41 9.12
C THR A 492 -5.78 5.06 9.80
N MET A 493 -5.91 5.34 11.08
CA MET A 493 -7.17 5.24 11.81
C MET A 493 -8.02 6.47 11.51
N GLU A 494 -9.06 6.28 10.71
CA GLU A 494 -10.03 7.33 10.37
C GLU A 494 -11.18 7.32 11.36
N ILE A 495 -11.47 8.48 11.92
CA ILE A 495 -12.54 8.74 12.87
C ILE A 495 -13.32 9.94 12.35
N ASP A 496 -14.65 9.79 12.31
CA ASP A 496 -15.54 10.86 11.90
C ASP A 496 -15.60 11.98 12.96
N SER A 497 -15.84 13.21 12.51
CA SER A 497 -16.11 14.33 13.43
C SER A 497 -17.51 14.19 14.04
N TYR A 498 -17.57 13.71 15.27
CA TYR A 498 -18.80 13.66 16.07
C TYR A 498 -18.82 14.73 17.18
N GLY A 499 -20.00 15.31 17.40
CA GLY A 499 -20.27 16.21 18.52
C GLY A 499 -21.01 15.49 19.64
N ILE A 500 -21.30 16.18 20.75
CA ILE A 500 -21.93 15.59 21.96
C ILE A 500 -23.22 14.82 21.62
N GLY A 501 -24.15 15.42 20.86
CA GLY A 501 -25.41 14.75 20.52
C GLY A 501 -25.24 13.45 19.73
N HIS A 502 -24.15 13.27 18.99
CA HIS A 502 -23.85 11.99 18.32
C HIS A 502 -23.40 10.94 19.33
N ALA A 503 -22.57 11.34 20.30
CA ALA A 503 -22.09 10.47 21.36
C ALA A 503 -23.21 10.04 22.32
N ASP A 504 -24.17 10.93 22.61
CA ASP A 504 -25.39 10.62 23.39
C ASP A 504 -26.24 9.53 22.72
N GLU A 505 -26.27 9.52 21.38
CA GLU A 505 -26.93 8.49 20.58
C GLU A 505 -26.10 7.21 20.45
N GLY A 506 -24.92 7.15 21.06
CA GLY A 506 -23.99 6.02 20.97
C GLY A 506 -23.25 5.89 19.63
N ARG A 507 -23.35 6.87 18.73
CA ARG A 507 -22.69 6.81 17.41
C ARG A 507 -21.18 6.91 17.54
N GLY A 508 -20.46 6.03 16.83
CA GLY A 508 -18.99 5.99 16.82
C GLY A 508 -18.36 5.19 17.96
N VAL A 509 -19.12 4.81 19.00
CA VAL A 509 -18.56 4.15 20.19
C VAL A 509 -18.06 2.75 19.86
N GLU A 510 -18.89 1.97 19.15
CA GLU A 510 -18.51 0.63 18.70
C GLU A 510 -17.33 0.71 17.72
N GLU A 511 -17.36 1.65 16.78
CA GLU A 511 -16.32 1.84 15.78
C GLU A 511 -14.99 2.24 16.42
N PHE A 512 -15.00 3.16 17.39
CA PHE A 512 -13.79 3.59 18.10
C PHE A 512 -13.16 2.43 18.87
N ASN A 513 -13.97 1.71 19.66
CA ASN A 513 -13.52 0.53 20.39
C ASN A 513 -12.92 -0.51 19.45
N LEU A 514 -13.56 -0.73 18.30
CA LEU A 514 -13.12 -1.69 17.31
C LEU A 514 -11.75 -1.34 16.71
N TYR A 515 -11.48 -0.07 16.42
CA TYR A 515 -10.15 0.36 15.96
C TYR A 515 -9.07 0.16 17.03
N MET A 516 -9.34 0.51 18.29
CA MET A 516 -8.39 0.32 19.40
C MET A 516 -8.08 -1.16 19.63
N ASP A 517 -9.11 -2.00 19.58
CA ASP A 517 -8.99 -3.44 19.71
C ASP A 517 -8.21 -4.07 18.54
N PHE A 518 -8.54 -3.73 17.28
CA PHE A 518 -7.76 -4.20 16.12
C PHE A 518 -6.31 -3.73 16.15
N ALA A 519 -6.05 -2.50 16.62
CA ALA A 519 -4.70 -2.00 16.81
C ALA A 519 -3.90 -2.91 17.75
N LYS A 520 -4.49 -3.36 18.86
CA LYS A 520 -3.86 -4.30 19.80
C LYS A 520 -3.69 -5.69 19.18
N ARG A 521 -4.74 -6.26 18.57
CA ARG A 521 -4.71 -7.60 17.95
C ARG A 521 -3.60 -7.74 16.92
N TYR A 522 -3.42 -6.74 16.08
CA TYR A 522 -2.42 -6.73 15.00
C TYR A 522 -1.08 -6.09 15.40
N GLY A 523 -0.91 -5.67 16.65
CA GLY A 523 0.33 -5.08 17.15
C GLY A 523 0.68 -3.72 16.54
N LEU A 524 -0.32 -2.92 16.14
CA LEU A 524 -0.14 -1.56 15.62
C LEU A 524 0.31 -0.58 16.72
N ASN A 525 -0.02 -0.85 17.99
CA ASN A 525 0.37 -0.05 19.15
C ASN A 525 1.90 0.13 19.28
N GLU A 526 2.69 -0.78 18.73
CA GLU A 526 4.16 -0.75 18.73
C GLU A 526 4.75 -0.26 17.39
N LYS A 527 3.94 0.32 16.50
CA LYS A 527 4.32 0.66 15.12
C LYS A 527 3.91 2.09 14.76
N GLY A 528 4.35 2.52 13.57
CA GLY A 528 3.95 3.79 12.97
C GLY A 528 2.46 3.81 12.62
N MET A 529 1.70 4.77 13.14
CA MET A 529 0.29 4.97 12.81
C MET A 529 -0.03 6.43 12.47
N MET A 530 -1.08 6.63 11.68
CA MET A 530 -1.67 7.95 11.43
C MET A 530 -3.08 8.01 11.99
N PHE A 531 -3.43 9.13 12.62
CA PHE A 531 -4.73 9.37 13.22
C PHE A 531 -5.45 10.48 12.46
N TYR A 532 -6.48 10.11 11.71
CA TYR A 532 -7.30 11.05 10.95
C TYR A 532 -8.63 11.25 11.67
N GLN A 533 -8.83 12.46 12.19
CA GLN A 533 -9.83 12.73 13.23
C GLN A 533 -11.04 13.55 12.75
N GLY A 534 -11.26 13.64 11.44
CA GLY A 534 -12.13 14.68 10.90
C GLY A 534 -11.61 16.05 11.37
N THR A 535 -12.45 16.83 12.07
CA THR A 535 -12.15 18.22 12.47
C THR A 535 -11.17 18.32 13.65
N ASN A 536 -11.63 18.11 14.88
CA ASN A 536 -10.89 18.36 16.11
C ASN A 536 -11.30 17.39 17.23
N VAL A 537 -11.45 16.10 16.89
CA VAL A 537 -11.99 15.10 17.80
C VAL A 537 -11.08 14.86 19.01
N VAL A 538 -9.75 14.89 18.88
CA VAL A 538 -8.85 14.73 20.04
C VAL A 538 -8.98 15.91 21.01
N GLU A 539 -9.08 17.15 20.49
CA GLU A 539 -9.37 18.32 21.33
C GLU A 539 -10.69 18.14 22.09
N ARG A 540 -11.74 17.63 21.43
CA ARG A 540 -13.04 17.35 22.08
C ARG A 540 -12.95 16.24 23.11
N MET A 541 -12.18 15.18 22.83
CA MET A 541 -11.91 14.08 23.77
C MET A 541 -11.33 14.61 25.09
N ALA A 542 -10.43 15.60 25.02
CA ALA A 542 -9.79 16.19 26.19
C ALA A 542 -10.61 17.29 26.89
N THR A 543 -11.44 18.05 26.15
CA THR A 543 -12.06 19.29 26.66
C THR A 543 -13.55 19.18 26.96
N TYR A 544 -14.26 18.22 26.38
CA TYR A 544 -15.68 18.04 26.65
C TYR A 544 -15.87 17.27 27.95
N ASP A 545 -16.64 17.84 28.87
CA ASP A 545 -17.13 17.14 30.06
C ASP A 545 -18.23 16.14 29.67
N HIS A 546 -17.81 15.04 29.03
CA HIS A 546 -18.69 14.01 28.53
C HIS A 546 -18.03 12.62 28.68
N PRO A 547 -18.72 11.64 29.29
CA PRO A 547 -18.10 10.37 29.68
C PRO A 547 -17.58 9.54 28.50
N VAL A 548 -18.23 9.62 27.33
CA VAL A 548 -17.76 8.92 26.11
C VAL A 548 -16.46 9.53 25.58
N PHE A 549 -16.36 10.86 25.57
CA PHE A 549 -15.19 11.57 25.04
C PHE A 549 -13.97 11.35 25.95
N LYS A 550 -14.17 11.43 27.28
CA LYS A 550 -13.15 11.10 28.26
C LYS A 550 -12.66 9.66 28.09
N ARG A 551 -13.59 8.69 28.01
CA ARG A 551 -13.23 7.27 27.80
C ARG A 551 -12.45 7.06 26.50
N TRP A 552 -12.83 7.73 25.41
CA TRP A 552 -12.07 7.64 24.16
C TRP A 552 -10.66 8.21 24.29
N TYR A 553 -10.48 9.30 25.05
CA TYR A 553 -9.15 9.86 25.30
C TYR A 553 -8.28 8.88 26.09
N ASP A 554 -8.84 8.31 27.16
CA ASP A 554 -8.18 7.31 28.01
C ASP A 554 -7.79 6.08 27.17
N GLN A 555 -8.72 5.54 26.38
CA GLN A 555 -8.48 4.38 25.52
C GLN A 555 -7.43 4.65 24.43
N LEU A 556 -7.43 5.84 23.84
CA LEU A 556 -6.41 6.25 22.86
C LEU A 556 -5.03 6.26 23.52
N ASN A 557 -4.94 6.85 24.71
CA ASN A 557 -3.71 6.89 25.50
C ASN A 557 -3.22 5.49 25.89
N GLU A 558 -4.09 4.69 26.50
CA GLU A 558 -3.80 3.31 26.91
C GLU A 558 -3.34 2.43 25.75
N THR A 559 -3.82 2.70 24.53
CA THR A 559 -3.51 1.87 23.36
C THR A 559 -2.20 2.27 22.71
N PHE A 560 -1.82 3.55 22.66
CA PHE A 560 -0.68 4.01 21.84
C PHE A 560 0.41 4.78 22.58
N PHE A 561 0.14 5.25 23.80
CA PHE A 561 0.96 6.27 24.46
C PHE A 561 1.35 5.94 25.91
N SER A 562 0.65 5.01 26.57
CA SER A 562 0.88 4.65 27.98
C SER A 562 2.23 4.00 28.28
N GLU A 563 2.86 3.35 27.29
CA GLU A 563 4.16 2.67 27.43
C GLU A 563 5.37 3.55 27.04
N LYS A 564 5.11 4.78 26.57
CA LYS A 564 6.12 5.79 26.24
C LYS A 564 6.32 6.74 27.42
#